data_AF-A0A959UZJ0-F1
#
_entry.id   AF-A0A959UZJ0-F1
#
_cell.length_a   1.000
_cell.length_b   1.000
_cell.length_c   1.000
_cell.angle_alpha   90.00
_cell.angle_beta   90.00
_cell.angle_gamma   90.00
#
_symmetry.space_group_name_H-M   'P 1'
#
loop_
_entity.id
_entity.type
_entity.pdbx_description
1 polymer ?
#
loop_
_entity_poly.entity_id
_entity_poly.type
_entity_poly.pdbx_seq_one_letter_code
_entity_poly.pdbx_strand_id
1 'polypeptide(L)'
;EDQEVVRTNRDTYYSMGVFDLDAGPVTISLPDAGDRYMSLLALDEDHYVVGMYHAPEQASFSRADVGTRYLGVIVRTFGDPDDAADLAKVYELQDAIAVELAAGEGSLDLPDWDQMSLARVRDSLSAISAGMYEYTGAFGSREAVDDRKHLQATATGWGGNPPSEAVYESISPEMNDGKTPHRLHVDEVPVDGFWSVTVYDKDGFMQPNEWNAYSLNSITASPNTDGSFDIQFGDCDGQVPNCLPITRGWNYTVRMYLPRPEVLNGKWKFPKAEPLR
;
A
#
# COMPACT_ATOMS: atom_id res chain seq x y z
N GLU A 1 7.95 6.55 -14.29
CA GLU A 1 8.34 5.27 -13.67
C GLU A 1 7.45 4.18 -14.23
N ASP A 2 7.99 2.98 -14.43
CA ASP A 2 7.22 1.82 -14.85
C ASP A 2 6.51 1.24 -13.62
N GLN A 3 5.17 1.30 -13.60
CA GLN A 3 4.37 0.76 -12.50
C GLN A 3 4.34 -0.78 -12.61
N GLU A 4 5.15 -1.49 -11.83
CA GLU A 4 5.26 -2.96 -11.87
C GLU A 4 4.11 -3.69 -11.13
N VAL A 5 3.37 -2.99 -10.26
CA VAL A 5 2.29 -3.56 -9.43
C VAL A 5 0.97 -2.84 -9.71
N VAL A 6 -0.12 -3.60 -9.88
CA VAL A 6 -1.46 -3.02 -10.03
C VAL A 6 -1.83 -2.27 -8.75
N ARG A 7 -2.28 -1.01 -8.88
CA ARG A 7 -2.62 -0.11 -7.76
C ARG A 7 -1.47 0.14 -6.77
N THR A 8 -0.27 0.43 -7.27
CA THR A 8 0.87 0.85 -6.44
C THR A 8 0.52 2.07 -5.58
N ASN A 9 1.04 2.11 -4.37
CA ASN A 9 0.96 3.27 -3.48
C ASN A 9 2.01 4.32 -3.90
N ARG A 10 1.63 5.61 -3.93
CA ARG A 10 2.55 6.74 -4.25
C ARG A 10 3.01 7.54 -3.02
N ASP A 11 2.42 7.27 -1.85
CA ASP A 11 2.69 7.94 -0.58
C ASP A 11 3.88 7.35 0.19
N THR A 12 4.24 6.09 -0.06
CA THR A 12 5.33 5.39 0.65
C THR A 12 6.36 4.83 -0.31
N TYR A 13 7.64 5.06 0.01
CA TYR A 13 8.80 4.53 -0.68
C TYR A 13 9.21 3.20 -0.06
N TYR A 14 9.58 2.25 -0.91
CA TYR A 14 9.78 0.87 -0.53
C TYR A 14 11.26 0.51 -0.47
N SER A 15 11.67 -0.17 0.60
CA SER A 15 12.89 -0.99 0.65
C SER A 15 12.48 -2.44 0.86
N MET A 16 13.08 -3.38 0.13
CA MET A 16 12.71 -4.80 0.19
C MET A 16 13.94 -5.69 0.36
N GLY A 17 13.76 -6.82 1.02
CA GLY A 17 14.81 -7.82 1.20
C GLY A 17 14.25 -9.23 1.34
N VAL A 18 15.06 -10.23 0.97
CA VAL A 18 14.78 -11.64 1.22
C VAL A 18 15.96 -12.25 1.95
N PHE A 19 15.71 -12.94 3.06
CA PHE A 19 16.74 -13.50 3.93
C PHE A 19 16.59 -15.01 4.07
N ASP A 20 17.68 -15.75 3.90
CA ASP A 20 17.76 -17.19 4.09
C ASP A 20 18.01 -17.52 5.58
N LEU A 21 16.96 -17.90 6.28
CA LEU A 21 17.00 -18.17 7.72
C LEU A 21 17.65 -19.53 8.06
N ASP A 22 17.87 -20.41 7.08
CA ASP A 22 18.65 -21.63 7.28
C ASP A 22 20.15 -21.30 7.43
N ALA A 23 20.62 -20.20 6.83
CA ALA A 23 21.97 -19.71 7.03
C ALA A 23 22.15 -19.18 8.47
N GLY A 24 21.13 -18.49 9.00
CA GLY A 24 21.06 -18.08 10.40
C GLY A 24 20.01 -16.98 10.63
N PRO A 25 19.77 -16.59 11.88
CA PRO A 25 18.89 -15.47 12.20
C PRO A 25 19.35 -14.15 11.58
N VAL A 26 18.39 -13.28 11.28
CA VAL A 26 18.61 -11.91 10.81
C VAL A 26 18.00 -10.91 11.78
N THR A 27 18.71 -9.82 12.02
CA THR A 27 18.18 -8.65 12.74
C THR A 27 18.11 -7.46 11.80
N ILE A 28 16.96 -6.78 11.78
CA ILE A 28 16.72 -5.60 10.96
C ILE A 28 16.44 -4.43 11.90
N SER A 29 17.18 -3.34 11.72
CA SER A 29 17.05 -2.13 12.51
C SER A 29 16.48 -1.00 11.66
N LEU A 30 15.35 -0.45 12.08
CA LEU A 30 14.79 0.77 11.52
C LEU A 30 15.35 1.99 12.27
N PRO A 31 15.87 3.02 11.56
CA PRO A 31 16.38 4.23 12.19
C PRO A 31 15.24 5.03 12.85
N ASP A 32 15.56 6.02 13.68
CA ASP A 32 14.55 6.95 14.17
C ASP A 32 14.01 7.83 13.02
N ALA A 33 12.72 7.69 12.72
CA ALA A 33 12.03 8.44 11.67
C ALA A 33 11.26 9.66 12.22
N GLY A 34 11.34 9.94 13.52
CA GLY A 34 10.51 10.94 14.18
C GLY A 34 9.02 10.65 14.00
N ASP A 35 8.24 11.67 13.62
CA ASP A 35 6.80 11.53 13.40
C ASP A 35 6.44 10.92 12.03
N ARG A 36 7.43 10.63 11.17
CA ARG A 36 7.19 10.07 9.83
C ARG A 36 6.76 8.62 9.93
N TYR A 37 5.71 8.25 9.20
CA TYR A 37 5.33 6.85 9.07
C TYR A 37 6.45 6.05 8.41
N MET A 38 7.04 5.13 9.16
CA MET A 38 7.99 4.15 8.67
C MET A 38 7.69 2.79 9.31
N SER A 39 7.38 1.78 8.50
CA SER A 39 7.00 0.46 8.98
C SER A 39 7.79 -0.66 8.30
N LEU A 40 8.00 -1.77 9.02
CA LEU A 40 8.55 -3.02 8.50
C LEU A 40 7.49 -4.10 8.57
N LEU A 41 7.13 -4.63 7.41
CA LEU A 41 6.30 -5.80 7.24
C LEU A 41 7.19 -7.02 6.98
N ALA A 42 7.09 -8.03 7.84
CA ALA A 42 7.80 -9.31 7.71
C ALA A 42 6.83 -10.41 7.27
N LEU A 43 7.23 -11.20 6.27
CA LEU A 43 6.40 -12.18 5.57
C LEU A 43 7.11 -13.54 5.50
N ASP A 44 6.37 -14.62 5.75
CA ASP A 44 6.82 -15.97 5.44
C ASP A 44 6.74 -16.26 3.91
N GLU A 45 7.25 -17.41 3.46
CA GLU A 45 7.22 -17.82 2.04
C GLU A 45 5.80 -17.95 1.46
N ASP A 46 4.82 -18.21 2.33
CA ASP A 46 3.41 -18.35 1.96
C ASP A 46 2.65 -17.01 2.02
N HIS A 47 3.36 -15.90 2.25
CA HIS A 47 2.85 -14.53 2.31
C HIS A 47 1.99 -14.20 3.56
N TYR A 48 2.12 -14.97 4.64
CA TYR A 48 1.55 -14.61 5.93
C TYR A 48 2.43 -13.60 6.67
N VAL A 49 1.77 -12.70 7.38
CA VAL A 49 2.44 -11.69 8.21
C VAL A 49 2.98 -12.35 9.48
N VAL A 50 4.30 -12.38 9.61
CA VAL A 50 5.00 -12.91 10.79
C VAL A 50 5.51 -11.81 11.71
N GLY A 51 5.48 -10.55 11.25
CA GLY A 51 5.80 -9.40 12.07
C GLY A 51 5.42 -8.08 11.40
N MET A 52 5.04 -7.12 12.23
CA MET A 52 4.84 -5.73 11.83
C MET A 52 5.43 -4.81 12.88
N TYR A 53 6.23 -3.85 12.45
CA TYR A 53 7.01 -2.97 13.32
C TYR A 53 7.01 -1.54 12.78
N HIS A 54 7.21 -0.56 13.65
CA HIS A 54 7.33 0.85 13.29
C HIS A 54 8.65 1.40 13.80
N ALA A 55 9.22 2.34 13.06
CA ALA A 55 10.47 2.96 13.44
C ALA A 55 10.34 3.87 14.68
N PRO A 56 11.38 4.00 15.52
CA PRO A 56 12.60 3.19 15.55
C PRO A 56 12.34 1.81 16.17
N GLU A 57 12.93 0.76 15.59
CA GLU A 57 12.77 -0.61 16.10
C GLU A 57 13.92 -1.51 15.68
N GLN A 58 14.20 -2.56 16.47
CA GLN A 58 15.11 -3.63 16.10
C GLN A 58 14.39 -4.98 16.17
N ALA A 59 14.12 -5.57 15.01
CA ALA A 59 13.38 -6.83 14.90
C ALA A 59 14.31 -7.98 14.49
N SER A 60 14.32 -9.05 15.26
CA SER A 60 15.09 -10.28 14.97
C SER A 60 14.18 -11.42 14.55
N PHE A 61 14.61 -12.17 13.53
CA PHE A 61 13.85 -13.28 12.95
C PHE A 61 14.73 -14.51 12.85
N SER A 62 14.21 -15.65 13.31
CA SER A 62 14.86 -16.96 13.15
C SER A 62 13.99 -17.91 12.33
N ARG A 63 14.61 -18.97 11.80
CA ARG A 63 13.92 -20.04 11.07
C ARG A 63 12.75 -20.65 11.85
N ALA A 64 12.92 -20.75 13.18
CA ALA A 64 11.94 -21.35 14.07
C ALA A 64 10.72 -20.43 14.29
N ASP A 65 10.93 -19.12 14.34
CA ASP A 65 9.86 -18.14 14.58
C ASP A 65 9.05 -17.88 13.31
N VAL A 66 9.71 -17.80 12.16
CA VAL A 66 9.07 -17.51 10.85
C VAL A 66 8.38 -18.75 10.27
N GLY A 67 8.92 -19.95 10.50
CA GLY A 67 8.31 -21.19 10.01
C GLY A 67 8.62 -21.53 8.55
N THR A 68 9.17 -20.60 7.76
CA THR A 68 9.69 -20.83 6.39
C THR A 68 11.18 -20.51 6.25
N ARG A 69 11.85 -21.01 5.19
CA ARG A 69 13.31 -20.83 5.02
C ARG A 69 13.60 -19.38 4.68
N TYR A 70 12.87 -18.83 3.72
CA TYR A 70 13.00 -17.43 3.38
C TYR A 70 12.06 -16.57 4.21
N LEU A 71 12.59 -15.45 4.66
CA LEU A 71 11.84 -14.30 5.17
C LEU A 71 11.84 -13.23 4.10
N GLY A 72 10.66 -12.78 3.70
CA GLY A 72 10.50 -11.54 2.94
C GLY A 72 10.29 -10.36 3.87
N VAL A 73 10.93 -9.22 3.59
CA VAL A 73 10.63 -7.96 4.28
C VAL A 73 10.31 -6.84 3.32
N ILE A 74 9.40 -5.98 3.76
CA ILE A 74 9.01 -4.76 3.07
C ILE A 74 9.04 -3.63 4.09
N VAL A 75 9.95 -2.67 3.91
CA VAL A 75 9.96 -1.42 4.66
C VAL A 75 9.28 -0.35 3.82
N ARG A 76 8.35 0.39 4.44
CA ARG A 76 7.66 1.53 3.83
C ARG A 76 8.05 2.79 4.58
N THR A 77 8.48 3.81 3.85
CA THR A 77 8.76 5.13 4.40
C THR A 77 7.87 6.15 3.70
N PHE A 78 7.00 6.83 4.44
CA PHE A 78 6.17 7.89 3.87
C PHE A 78 7.05 9.00 3.28
N GLY A 79 6.67 9.57 2.13
CA GLY A 79 7.37 10.67 1.50
C GLY A 79 6.44 11.52 0.65
N ASP A 80 6.69 12.82 0.61
CA ASP A 80 6.02 13.71 -0.35
C ASP A 80 6.68 13.54 -1.74
N PRO A 81 5.98 12.95 -2.72
CA PRO A 81 6.56 12.69 -4.05
C PRO A 81 6.88 13.97 -4.84
N ASP A 82 6.34 15.12 -4.44
CA ASP A 82 6.51 16.39 -5.13
C ASP A 82 7.50 17.34 -4.39
N ASP A 83 8.05 16.94 -3.24
CA ASP A 83 9.09 17.66 -2.50
C ASP A 83 10.44 16.91 -2.52
N ALA A 84 11.34 17.33 -3.41
CA ALA A 84 12.68 16.74 -3.53
C ALA A 84 13.53 16.81 -2.26
N ALA A 85 13.32 17.82 -1.41
CA ALA A 85 14.02 17.92 -0.13
C ALA A 85 13.44 16.96 0.92
N ASP A 86 12.15 16.66 0.84
CA ASP A 86 11.53 15.59 1.64
C ASP A 86 12.04 14.21 1.21
N LEU A 87 12.09 13.96 -0.11
CA LEU A 87 12.60 12.70 -0.66
C LEU A 87 14.07 12.45 -0.30
N ALA A 88 14.91 13.49 -0.26
CA ALA A 88 16.28 13.34 0.21
C ALA A 88 16.35 12.76 1.64
N LYS A 89 15.45 13.20 2.55
CA LYS A 89 15.37 12.65 3.92
C LYS A 89 14.83 11.22 3.93
N VAL A 90 13.88 10.90 3.05
CA VAL A 90 13.39 9.52 2.87
C VAL A 90 14.54 8.60 2.48
N TYR A 91 15.39 9.01 1.54
CA TYR A 91 16.55 8.24 1.11
C TYR A 91 17.59 8.10 2.22
N GLU A 92 17.86 9.16 2.99
CA GLU A 92 18.72 9.07 4.18
C GLU A 92 18.20 8.05 5.20
N LEU A 93 16.88 7.98 5.42
CA LEU A 93 16.27 6.97 6.30
C LEU A 93 16.36 5.56 5.70
N GLN A 94 16.18 5.39 4.39
CA GLN A 94 16.32 4.09 3.73
C GLN A 94 17.76 3.59 3.79
N ASP A 95 18.74 4.47 3.57
CA ASP A 95 20.18 4.16 3.67
C ASP A 95 20.62 3.83 5.10
N ALA A 96 19.89 4.32 6.11
CA ALA A 96 20.16 4.05 7.51
C ALA A 96 19.51 2.75 8.03
N ILE A 97 18.73 2.03 7.22
CA ILE A 97 18.23 0.69 7.57
C ILE A 97 19.43 -0.26 7.69
N ALA A 98 19.60 -0.87 8.85
CA ALA A 98 20.69 -1.81 9.08
C ALA A 98 20.20 -3.26 9.10
N VAL A 99 21.00 -4.16 8.54
CA VAL A 99 20.76 -5.59 8.56
C VAL A 99 21.99 -6.29 9.15
N GLU A 100 21.77 -7.08 10.18
CA GLU A 100 22.79 -7.90 10.80
C GLU A 100 22.45 -9.38 10.59
N LEU A 101 23.37 -10.10 9.93
CA LEU A 101 23.25 -11.54 9.72
C LEU A 101 24.07 -12.26 10.79
N ALA A 102 23.43 -13.14 11.56
CA ALA A 102 24.12 -13.89 12.62
C ALA A 102 25.15 -14.90 12.07
N ALA A 103 24.96 -15.32 10.82
CA ALA A 103 25.88 -16.15 10.06
C ALA A 103 26.15 -15.48 8.70
N GLY A 104 27.08 -16.03 7.90
CA GLY A 104 27.47 -15.47 6.60
C GLY A 104 26.32 -15.42 5.58
N GLU A 105 26.67 -15.04 4.34
CA GLU A 105 25.70 -14.94 3.24
C GLU A 105 24.95 -16.26 3.02
N GLY A 106 23.62 -16.18 2.92
CA GLY A 106 22.76 -17.30 2.58
C GLY A 106 22.71 -17.60 1.08
N SER A 107 21.77 -18.44 0.67
CA SER A 107 21.55 -18.77 -0.76
C SER A 107 20.08 -18.64 -1.12
N LEU A 108 19.80 -18.26 -2.38
CA LEU A 108 18.43 -18.17 -2.89
C LEU A 108 18.18 -19.30 -3.88
N ASP A 109 17.66 -20.40 -3.35
CA ASP A 109 17.26 -21.59 -4.11
C ASP A 109 15.77 -21.49 -4.47
N LEU A 110 15.47 -20.95 -5.66
CA LEU A 110 14.10 -20.88 -6.17
C LEU A 110 13.74 -22.16 -6.93
N PRO A 111 12.49 -22.67 -6.80
CA PRO A 111 12.02 -23.76 -7.63
C PRO A 111 12.00 -23.38 -9.12
N ASP A 112 12.35 -24.33 -9.99
CA ASP A 112 12.25 -24.18 -11.45
C ASP A 112 10.78 -24.36 -11.90
N TRP A 113 9.98 -23.31 -11.73
CA TRP A 113 8.56 -23.32 -12.06
C TRP A 113 8.34 -23.34 -13.58
N ASP A 114 7.43 -24.21 -14.04
CA ASP A 114 6.89 -24.12 -15.40
C ASP A 114 6.12 -22.79 -15.56
N GLN A 115 6.74 -21.85 -16.29
CA GLN A 115 6.24 -20.48 -16.40
C GLN A 115 4.84 -20.41 -17.05
N MET A 116 4.54 -21.32 -17.98
CA MET A 116 3.22 -21.38 -18.61
C MET A 116 2.13 -21.81 -17.63
N SER A 117 2.40 -22.83 -16.80
CA SER A 117 1.49 -23.27 -15.75
C SER A 117 1.33 -22.20 -14.68
N LEU A 118 2.43 -21.58 -14.23
CA LEU A 118 2.40 -20.49 -13.25
C LEU A 118 1.53 -19.33 -13.75
N ALA A 119 1.72 -18.90 -15.00
CA ALA A 119 0.91 -17.85 -15.61
C ALA A 119 -0.58 -18.23 -15.64
N ARG A 120 -0.94 -19.45 -16.05
CA ARG A 120 -2.34 -19.91 -16.06
C ARG A 120 -2.99 -19.90 -14.67
N VAL A 121 -2.24 -20.30 -13.64
CA VAL A 121 -2.72 -20.26 -12.25
C VAL A 121 -2.94 -18.81 -11.81
N ARG A 122 -1.98 -17.93 -12.07
CA ARG A 122 -2.12 -16.49 -11.79
C ARG A 122 -3.33 -15.88 -12.49
N ASP A 123 -3.49 -16.12 -13.80
CA ASP A 123 -4.63 -15.62 -14.58
C ASP A 123 -5.97 -16.11 -14.01
N SER A 124 -6.04 -17.39 -13.59
CA SER A 124 -7.24 -17.97 -12.99
C SER A 124 -7.56 -17.33 -11.63
N LEU A 125 -6.54 -17.10 -10.80
CA LEU A 125 -6.69 -16.42 -9.51
C LEU A 125 -7.11 -14.97 -9.70
N SER A 126 -6.47 -14.23 -10.62
CA SER A 126 -6.86 -12.86 -10.96
C SER A 126 -8.30 -12.78 -11.46
N ALA A 127 -8.75 -13.76 -12.26
CA ALA A 127 -10.13 -13.81 -12.76
C ALA A 127 -11.16 -14.03 -11.63
N ILE A 128 -10.88 -14.88 -10.64
CA ILE A 128 -11.79 -15.09 -9.50
C ILE A 128 -11.70 -13.96 -8.47
N SER A 129 -10.61 -13.21 -8.45
CA SER A 129 -10.44 -11.99 -7.63
C SER A 129 -11.09 -10.77 -8.28
N ALA A 130 -11.57 -10.86 -9.53
CA ALA A 130 -12.24 -9.76 -10.21
C ALA A 130 -13.48 -9.35 -9.43
N GLY A 131 -13.49 -8.11 -8.93
CA GLY A 131 -14.55 -7.59 -8.08
C GLY A 131 -14.29 -7.69 -6.57
N MET A 132 -13.11 -8.14 -6.15
CA MET A 132 -12.64 -7.96 -4.77
C MET A 132 -12.22 -6.50 -4.57
N TYR A 133 -13.09 -5.74 -3.89
CA TYR A 133 -12.87 -4.31 -3.62
C TYR A 133 -12.50 -4.03 -2.15
N GLU A 134 -12.50 -5.08 -1.33
CA GLU A 134 -12.39 -5.03 0.13
C GLU A 134 -11.38 -6.10 0.56
N TYR A 135 -10.33 -5.69 1.27
CA TYR A 135 -9.16 -6.52 1.59
C TYR A 135 -9.05 -6.88 3.08
N THR A 136 -10.02 -6.53 3.93
CA THR A 136 -9.99 -6.87 5.37
C THR A 136 -10.04 -8.38 5.53
N GLY A 137 -9.06 -8.89 6.30
CA GLY A 137 -8.87 -10.32 6.52
C GLY A 137 -8.19 -11.05 5.36
N ALA A 138 -7.65 -10.35 4.36
CA ALA A 138 -6.85 -10.96 3.30
C ALA A 138 -5.35 -11.02 3.63
N PHE A 139 -4.86 -10.05 4.41
CA PHE A 139 -3.46 -9.99 4.87
C PHE A 139 -3.42 -10.05 6.40
N GLY A 140 -2.49 -10.80 6.95
CA GLY A 140 -2.36 -11.03 8.38
C GLY A 140 -1.60 -12.32 8.70
N SER A 141 -1.55 -12.69 9.98
CA SER A 141 -1.04 -14.00 10.38
C SER A 141 -1.94 -15.12 9.84
N ARG A 142 -1.43 -16.34 9.86
CA ARG A 142 -2.14 -17.52 9.35
C ARG A 142 -3.50 -17.74 10.02
N GLU A 143 -3.62 -17.39 11.29
CA GLU A 143 -4.84 -17.52 12.08
C GLU A 143 -5.82 -16.35 11.90
N ALA A 144 -5.34 -15.22 11.36
CA ALA A 144 -6.10 -13.98 11.28
C ALA A 144 -6.76 -13.74 9.91
N VAL A 145 -6.40 -14.52 8.89
CA VAL A 145 -6.92 -14.35 7.53
C VAL A 145 -8.03 -15.33 7.18
N ASP A 146 -8.85 -14.95 6.21
CA ASP A 146 -9.72 -15.88 5.47
C ASP A 146 -8.90 -16.48 4.31
N ASP A 147 -8.72 -17.79 4.28
CA ASP A 147 -7.85 -18.47 3.30
C ASP A 147 -8.17 -18.13 1.85
N ARG A 148 -9.46 -17.96 1.52
CA ARG A 148 -9.88 -17.62 0.16
C ARG A 148 -9.52 -16.17 -0.15
N LYS A 149 -9.81 -15.23 0.75
CA LYS A 149 -9.42 -13.83 0.58
C LYS A 149 -7.91 -13.68 0.49
N HIS A 150 -7.16 -14.41 1.32
CA HIS A 150 -5.72 -14.45 1.29
C HIS A 150 -5.22 -14.88 -0.09
N LEU A 151 -5.59 -16.09 -0.55
CA LEU A 151 -5.22 -16.59 -1.87
C LEU A 151 -5.55 -15.63 -3.02
N GLN A 152 -6.72 -14.99 -2.95
CA GLN A 152 -7.16 -14.02 -3.94
C GLN A 152 -6.30 -12.75 -3.93
N ALA A 153 -6.01 -12.21 -2.75
CA ALA A 153 -5.29 -10.96 -2.59
C ALA A 153 -3.79 -11.11 -2.84
N THR A 154 -3.16 -12.21 -2.42
CA THR A 154 -1.72 -12.46 -2.68
C THR A 154 -1.44 -12.61 -4.18
N ALA A 155 -2.42 -13.08 -4.96
CA ALA A 155 -2.34 -13.17 -6.42
C ALA A 155 -2.50 -11.82 -7.14
N THR A 156 -3.15 -10.83 -6.52
CA THR A 156 -3.47 -9.54 -7.17
C THR A 156 -2.84 -8.31 -6.51
N GLY A 157 -2.22 -8.48 -5.33
CA GLY A 157 -1.66 -7.40 -4.52
C GLY A 157 -0.68 -7.96 -3.49
N TRP A 158 0.53 -8.27 -3.92
CA TRP A 158 1.59 -8.75 -3.02
C TRP A 158 2.01 -7.67 -2.02
N GLY A 159 2.35 -8.10 -0.81
CA GLY A 159 2.87 -7.24 0.25
C GLY A 159 1.83 -6.42 1.02
N GLY A 160 0.53 -6.65 0.87
CA GLY A 160 -0.48 -5.87 1.59
C GLY A 160 -0.34 -5.91 3.12
N ASN A 161 -0.67 -4.79 3.78
CA ASN A 161 -0.66 -4.71 5.24
C ASN A 161 -1.90 -5.38 5.85
N PRO A 162 -1.81 -5.93 7.08
CA PRO A 162 -2.99 -6.36 7.82
C PRO A 162 -3.89 -5.17 8.18
N PRO A 163 -5.18 -5.40 8.47
CA PRO A 163 -6.14 -4.31 8.69
C PRO A 163 -5.78 -3.36 9.83
N SER A 164 -5.11 -3.82 10.89
CA SER A 164 -4.64 -2.97 11.99
C SER A 164 -3.63 -1.91 11.55
N GLU A 165 -3.04 -2.08 10.36
CA GLU A 165 -1.92 -1.29 9.85
C GLU A 165 -2.33 -0.45 8.66
N ALA A 166 -3.13 -1.02 7.76
CA ALA A 166 -3.82 -0.25 6.75
C ALA A 166 -5.11 -0.93 6.30
N VAL A 167 -6.15 -0.13 6.06
CA VAL A 167 -7.37 -0.53 5.36
C VAL A 167 -7.34 0.06 3.96
N TYR A 168 -7.70 -0.77 2.97
CA TYR A 168 -7.74 -0.42 1.56
C TYR A 168 -9.16 -0.56 1.02
N GLU A 169 -9.70 0.51 0.44
CA GLU A 169 -11.00 0.49 -0.23
C GLU A 169 -10.84 0.91 -1.70
N SER A 170 -11.15 0.02 -2.63
CA SER A 170 -11.14 0.34 -4.07
C SER A 170 -12.55 0.66 -4.54
N ILE A 171 -12.73 1.84 -5.14
CA ILE A 171 -14.04 2.37 -5.49
C ILE A 171 -14.06 2.69 -6.98
N SER A 172 -15.05 2.13 -7.68
CA SER A 172 -15.43 2.56 -9.03
C SER A 172 -16.67 3.45 -8.92
N PRO A 173 -16.53 4.78 -9.12
CA PRO A 173 -17.65 5.70 -8.96
C PRO A 173 -18.68 5.54 -10.07
N GLU A 174 -19.92 5.96 -9.81
CA GLU A 174 -20.94 6.08 -10.85
C GLU A 174 -20.50 7.10 -11.90
N MET A 175 -20.91 6.94 -13.16
CA MET A 175 -20.52 7.83 -14.26
C MET A 175 -19.00 8.01 -14.39
N ASN A 176 -18.23 6.92 -14.23
CA ASN A 176 -16.78 6.91 -14.45
C ASN A 176 -16.39 6.95 -15.94
N ASP A 177 -17.09 7.75 -16.75
CA ASP A 177 -16.90 7.87 -18.20
C ASP A 177 -15.62 8.62 -18.61
N GLY A 178 -14.89 9.18 -17.63
CA GLY A 178 -13.68 9.98 -17.81
C GLY A 178 -13.96 11.42 -18.25
N LYS A 179 -15.20 11.89 -18.13
CA LYS A 179 -15.64 13.23 -18.56
C LYS A 179 -16.47 13.94 -17.52
N THR A 180 -17.36 13.21 -16.85
CA THR A 180 -18.19 13.74 -15.77
C THR A 180 -17.29 14.03 -14.57
N PRO A 181 -17.19 15.28 -14.10
CA PRO A 181 -16.40 15.60 -12.92
C PRO A 181 -17.08 15.08 -11.65
N HIS A 182 -16.29 14.74 -10.63
CA HIS A 182 -16.79 14.32 -9.31
C HIS A 182 -16.15 15.13 -8.20
N ARG A 183 -16.84 15.24 -7.07
CA ARG A 183 -16.29 15.80 -5.84
C ARG A 183 -16.38 14.79 -4.72
N LEU A 184 -15.35 14.78 -3.89
CA LEU A 184 -15.27 14.02 -2.66
C LEU A 184 -14.96 14.99 -1.54
N HIS A 185 -15.87 15.05 -0.57
CA HIS A 185 -15.65 15.78 0.66
C HIS A 185 -15.18 14.79 1.73
N VAL A 186 -14.05 15.09 2.38
CA VAL A 186 -13.41 14.25 3.39
C VAL A 186 -13.34 15.03 4.70
N ASP A 187 -14.16 14.65 5.66
CA ASP A 187 -14.09 15.13 7.05
C ASP A 187 -12.90 14.49 7.79
N GLU A 188 -12.86 14.64 9.12
CA GLU A 188 -11.91 13.91 9.96
C GLU A 188 -12.00 12.40 9.70
N VAL A 189 -10.88 11.83 9.25
CA VAL A 189 -10.70 10.40 9.06
C VAL A 189 -10.06 9.82 10.32
N PRO A 190 -10.66 8.82 10.98
CA PRO A 190 -10.16 8.28 12.24
C PRO A 190 -8.97 7.32 12.00
N VAL A 191 -7.82 7.92 11.72
CA VAL A 191 -6.50 7.27 11.52
C VAL A 191 -5.45 7.95 12.39
N ASP A 192 -4.46 7.20 12.85
CA ASP A 192 -3.32 7.72 13.61
C ASP A 192 -2.05 7.90 12.75
N GLY A 193 -2.07 7.42 11.50
CA GLY A 193 -1.02 7.63 10.51
C GLY A 193 -1.43 8.72 9.52
N PHE A 194 -1.95 8.29 8.37
CA PHE A 194 -2.45 9.18 7.33
C PHE A 194 -3.52 8.47 6.50
N TRP A 195 -4.28 9.22 5.71
CA TRP A 195 -5.12 8.66 4.67
C TRP A 195 -4.65 9.16 3.30
N SER A 196 -4.89 8.37 2.26
CA SER A 196 -4.64 8.77 0.88
C SER A 196 -5.73 8.31 -0.08
N VAL A 197 -5.84 9.02 -1.20
CA VAL A 197 -6.71 8.74 -2.33
C VAL A 197 -5.83 8.72 -3.58
N THR A 198 -5.85 7.64 -4.34
CA THR A 198 -5.08 7.51 -5.59
C THR A 198 -5.99 7.11 -6.74
N VAL A 199 -5.87 7.78 -7.89
CA VAL A 199 -6.66 7.51 -9.10
C VAL A 199 -5.93 6.57 -10.05
N TYR A 200 -6.70 5.66 -10.64
CA TYR A 200 -6.25 4.69 -11.62
C TYR A 200 -7.20 4.62 -12.81
N ASP A 201 -6.69 4.16 -13.95
CA ASP A 201 -7.51 3.75 -15.09
C ASP A 201 -8.28 2.45 -14.82
N LYS A 202 -9.05 2.00 -15.82
CA LYS A 202 -9.84 0.76 -15.75
C LYS A 202 -9.03 -0.50 -15.45
N ASP A 203 -7.72 -0.48 -15.71
CA ASP A 203 -6.82 -1.62 -15.54
C ASP A 203 -6.04 -1.52 -14.20
N GLY A 204 -6.20 -0.42 -13.45
CA GLY A 204 -5.57 -0.20 -12.14
C GLY A 204 -4.21 0.49 -12.19
N PHE A 205 -3.92 1.21 -13.27
CA PHE A 205 -2.66 1.94 -13.47
C PHE A 205 -2.84 3.46 -13.39
N MET A 206 -1.86 4.14 -12.81
CA MET A 206 -1.82 5.60 -12.82
C MET A 206 -1.54 6.08 -14.24
N GLN A 207 -2.29 7.09 -14.69
CA GLN A 207 -2.17 7.59 -16.06
C GLN A 207 -1.41 8.91 -16.06
N PRO A 208 -0.26 8.99 -16.76
CA PRO A 208 0.49 10.24 -16.91
C PRO A 208 -0.42 11.38 -17.34
N ASN A 209 -0.26 12.53 -16.70
CA ASN A 209 -1.03 13.73 -17.00
C ASN A 209 -0.17 15.00 -16.85
N GLU A 210 -0.64 16.10 -17.42
CA GLU A 210 0.09 17.37 -17.49
C GLU A 210 0.40 17.98 -16.12
N TRP A 211 -0.33 17.56 -15.08
CA TRP A 211 -0.19 18.07 -13.71
C TRP A 211 0.67 17.18 -12.81
N ASN A 212 1.15 16.03 -13.30
CA ASN A 212 1.80 14.99 -12.50
C ASN A 212 0.98 14.58 -11.25
N ALA A 213 -0.34 14.69 -11.32
CA ALA A 213 -1.26 14.50 -10.19
C ALA A 213 -1.89 13.11 -10.25
N TYR A 214 -1.60 12.25 -9.27
CA TYR A 214 -2.10 10.87 -9.23
C TYR A 214 -2.72 10.50 -7.88
N SER A 215 -2.25 11.13 -6.79
CA SER A 215 -2.70 10.88 -5.43
C SER A 215 -2.76 12.16 -4.62
N LEU A 216 -3.59 12.14 -3.59
CA LEU A 216 -3.66 13.15 -2.53
C LEU A 216 -3.74 12.44 -1.19
N ASN A 217 -3.16 13.02 -0.15
CA ASN A 217 -3.20 12.48 1.20
C ASN A 217 -3.40 13.59 2.23
N SER A 218 -3.60 13.22 3.50
CA SER A 218 -3.85 14.15 4.60
C SER A 218 -2.71 15.14 4.90
N ILE A 219 -1.55 14.98 4.26
CA ILE A 219 -0.36 15.82 4.44
C ILE A 219 -0.17 16.75 3.23
N THR A 220 -0.35 16.24 2.02
CA THR A 220 -0.12 16.96 0.75
C THR A 220 -1.36 17.68 0.23
N ALA A 221 -2.56 17.23 0.60
CA ALA A 221 -3.79 17.90 0.22
C ALA A 221 -3.92 19.24 0.95
N SER A 222 -4.44 20.24 0.24
CA SER A 222 -4.75 21.54 0.83
C SER A 222 -6.03 21.45 1.66
N PRO A 223 -6.00 21.73 2.98
CA PRO A 223 -7.17 21.65 3.83
C PRO A 223 -8.08 22.89 3.65
N ASN A 224 -9.38 22.68 3.88
CA ASN A 224 -10.36 23.74 4.07
C ASN A 224 -10.16 24.44 5.42
N THR A 225 -10.85 25.57 5.63
CA THR A 225 -10.75 26.36 6.87
C THR A 225 -11.24 25.64 8.12
N ASP A 226 -12.10 24.62 7.96
CA ASP A 226 -12.61 23.77 9.03
C ASP A 226 -11.78 22.48 9.23
N GLY A 227 -10.71 22.30 8.46
CA GLY A 227 -9.85 21.11 8.50
C GLY A 227 -10.34 19.94 7.66
N SER A 228 -11.49 20.04 6.99
CA SER A 228 -11.92 19.08 5.98
C SER A 228 -11.11 19.21 4.70
N PHE A 229 -11.30 18.29 3.76
CA PHE A 229 -10.67 18.34 2.44
C PHE A 229 -11.73 18.16 1.35
N ASP A 230 -11.66 19.01 0.33
CA ASP A 230 -12.37 18.77 -0.92
C ASP A 230 -11.38 18.27 -1.98
N ILE A 231 -11.74 17.17 -2.64
CA ILE A 231 -10.99 16.60 -3.76
C ILE A 231 -11.91 16.63 -4.98
N GLN A 232 -11.41 17.19 -6.08
CA GLN A 232 -12.09 17.13 -7.37
C GLN A 232 -11.45 16.06 -8.25
N PHE A 233 -12.29 15.31 -8.95
CA PHE A 233 -11.88 14.36 -9.97
C PHE A 233 -12.34 14.85 -11.34
N GLY A 234 -11.41 15.04 -12.27
CA GLY A 234 -11.70 15.59 -13.60
C GLY A 234 -11.89 17.11 -13.62
N ASP A 235 -11.96 17.65 -14.85
CA ASP A 235 -12.01 19.10 -15.11
C ASP A 235 -10.89 19.89 -14.41
N CYS A 236 -9.68 19.31 -14.37
CA CYS A 236 -8.51 19.93 -13.76
C CYS A 236 -7.90 20.95 -14.73
N ASP A 237 -7.93 22.21 -14.32
CA ASP A 237 -7.42 23.38 -15.07
C ASP A 237 -6.13 23.98 -14.45
N GLY A 238 -5.62 23.35 -13.40
CA GLY A 238 -4.47 23.83 -12.62
C GLY A 238 -4.80 24.96 -11.65
N GLN A 239 -6.06 25.38 -11.54
CA GLN A 239 -6.55 26.38 -10.58
C GLN A 239 -7.37 25.74 -9.47
N VAL A 240 -8.07 24.63 -9.75
CA VAL A 240 -8.79 23.88 -8.73
C VAL A 240 -7.80 23.17 -7.79
N PRO A 241 -7.76 23.50 -6.48
CA PRO A 241 -6.91 22.79 -5.54
C PRO A 241 -7.37 21.33 -5.41
N ASN A 242 -6.44 20.43 -5.06
CA ASN A 242 -6.75 19.01 -4.84
C ASN A 242 -7.49 18.36 -6.03
N CYS A 243 -7.06 18.67 -7.27
CA CYS A 243 -7.67 18.10 -8.47
C CYS A 243 -6.87 16.91 -9.01
N LEU A 244 -7.55 15.78 -9.21
CA LEU A 244 -6.98 14.56 -9.78
C LEU A 244 -7.61 14.28 -11.16
N PRO A 245 -6.81 14.27 -12.26
CA PRO A 245 -7.31 13.92 -13.58
C PRO A 245 -7.88 12.49 -13.64
N ILE A 246 -8.93 12.30 -14.45
CA ILE A 246 -9.61 11.02 -14.62
C ILE A 246 -9.57 10.53 -16.06
N THR A 247 -9.72 9.23 -16.24
CA THR A 247 -9.80 8.57 -17.54
C THR A 247 -11.06 7.73 -17.65
N ARG A 248 -11.38 7.23 -18.85
CA ARG A 248 -12.56 6.37 -19.03
C ARG A 248 -12.41 5.07 -18.24
N GLY A 249 -13.41 4.75 -17.44
CA GLY A 249 -13.44 3.58 -16.56
C GLY A 249 -12.58 3.76 -15.31
N TRP A 250 -12.25 5.00 -14.94
CA TRP A 250 -11.44 5.26 -13.76
C TRP A 250 -12.02 4.66 -12.48
N ASN A 251 -11.11 4.35 -11.56
CA ASN A 251 -11.39 3.97 -10.19
C ASN A 251 -10.37 4.66 -9.28
N TYR A 252 -10.63 4.67 -7.99
CA TYR A 252 -9.68 5.17 -7.01
C TYR A 252 -9.56 4.22 -5.83
N THR A 253 -8.40 4.23 -5.19
CA THR A 253 -8.18 3.49 -3.94
C THR A 253 -7.98 4.48 -2.81
N VAL A 254 -8.77 4.30 -1.76
CA VAL A 254 -8.56 4.93 -0.46
C VAL A 254 -7.66 4.02 0.37
N ARG A 255 -6.67 4.61 1.04
CA ARG A 255 -5.82 3.92 2.01
C ARG A 255 -5.90 4.66 3.33
N MET A 256 -6.12 3.93 4.42
CA MET A 256 -6.21 4.48 5.78
C MET A 256 -5.16 3.77 6.62
N TYR A 257 -4.07 4.45 6.96
CA TYR A 257 -2.93 3.91 7.69
C TYR A 257 -3.08 4.13 9.20
N LEU A 258 -2.80 3.09 9.98
CA LEU A 258 -3.08 3.02 11.42
C LEU A 258 -4.54 3.40 11.73
N PRO A 259 -5.52 2.67 11.15
CA PRO A 259 -6.93 2.97 11.35
C PRO A 259 -7.37 2.72 12.79
N ARG A 260 -8.14 3.67 13.35
CA ARG A 260 -8.76 3.51 14.67
C ARG A 260 -9.91 2.49 14.62
N PRO A 261 -10.37 1.98 15.78
CA PRO A 261 -11.41 0.95 15.84
C PRO A 261 -12.69 1.27 15.06
N GLU A 262 -13.07 2.54 14.91
CA GLU A 262 -14.26 2.99 14.18
C GLU A 262 -14.22 2.62 12.70
N VAL A 263 -13.03 2.66 12.07
CA VAL A 263 -12.84 2.18 10.70
C VAL A 263 -12.91 0.65 10.69
N LEU A 264 -12.16 -0.01 11.59
CA LEU A 264 -12.02 -1.47 11.63
C LEU A 264 -13.34 -2.21 11.87
N ASN A 265 -14.23 -1.62 12.69
CA ASN A 265 -15.55 -2.20 12.97
C ASN A 265 -16.65 -1.68 12.03
N GLY A 266 -16.31 -0.83 11.06
CA GLY A 266 -17.21 -0.29 10.05
C GLY A 266 -18.25 0.73 10.55
N LYS A 267 -18.10 1.26 11.78
CA LYS A 267 -18.95 2.35 12.29
C LYS A 267 -18.69 3.65 11.57
N TRP A 268 -17.45 3.87 11.13
CA TRP A 268 -17.06 4.94 10.24
C TRP A 268 -16.72 4.34 8.87
N LYS A 269 -17.09 5.05 7.79
CA LYS A 269 -16.79 4.66 6.42
C LYS A 269 -16.27 5.86 5.66
N PHE A 270 -15.32 5.61 4.78
CA PHE A 270 -14.79 6.68 3.95
C PHE A 270 -15.88 7.17 2.98
N PRO A 271 -16.04 8.50 2.81
CA PRO A 271 -17.03 9.05 1.90
C PRO A 271 -16.74 8.65 0.45
N LYS A 272 -17.77 8.65 -0.40
CA LYS A 272 -17.64 8.31 -1.82
C LYS A 272 -17.67 9.56 -2.67
N ALA A 273 -16.94 9.55 -3.78
CA ALA A 273 -17.00 10.62 -4.76
C ALA A 273 -18.39 10.68 -5.40
N GLU A 274 -18.96 11.88 -5.47
CA GLU A 274 -20.26 12.14 -6.08
C GLU A 274 -20.09 12.96 -7.35
N PRO A 275 -20.86 12.67 -8.42
CA PRO A 275 -20.78 13.43 -9.66
C PRO A 275 -21.25 14.87 -9.45
N LEU A 276 -20.49 15.82 -9.99
CA LEU A 276 -20.89 17.21 -10.08
C LEU A 276 -22.00 17.35 -11.13
N ARG A 277 -23.14 17.88 -10.72
CA ARG A 277 -24.32 18.11 -11.57
C ARG A 277 -24.40 19.55 -12.05
#